data_AF-A0A1B8DTV6-F1
#
_entry.id   AF-A0A1B8DTV6-F1
#
_cell.length_a   1.000
_cell.length_b   1.000
_cell.length_c   1.000
_cell.angle_alpha   90.00
_cell.angle_beta   90.00
_cell.angle_gamma   90.00
#
_symmetry.space_group_name_H-M   'P 1'
#
loop_
_entity.id
_entity.type
_entity.pdbx_description
1 polymer ?
#
loop_
_entity_poly.entity_id
_entity_poly.type
_entity_poly.pdbx_seq_one_letter_code
_entity_poly.pdbx_strand_id
1 'polypeptide(L)'
;MINLKKLDVHQMTCNLFRALLHTNDRDPESSAFELDEDRDGTQSRPIRAFLSTISGKSIPENEPLTIQQQSYIDYIKQEIGRYPAELFIDIFNGREQMEQHAVDTDEIIILLKCLAESAQIGRGFSIDDALQQAVKNNILSRDTLAGPLHNQALSIIFSCVAWVSMLYPPDLSAGSLLFDTIAVDSSQCICISHSQPITNTNRPLCEVIQDFGPLLPVRRGSVIPNTPDSIFSAESLYVSLLNTSTLTQIGGIEIEWVNHVSSHLSFDPETQKLLLFALPSFCKVNEDQGSSFAKIVSSYYDEYNMPEGFSGSAFLKEVRRSYPTTNENDFSGEALWTLTCMSYAKLLNTEEQTIEVLTAKQPTFQY
;
A
#
# COMPACT_ATOMS: atom_id res chain seq x y z
N MET A 1 -30.68 -1.82 1.47
CA MET A 1 -30.10 -0.54 1.01
C MET A 1 -29.13 -0.07 2.09
N ILE A 2 -27.85 -0.44 1.95
CA ILE A 2 -26.80 -0.03 2.88
C ILE A 2 -26.29 1.33 2.40
N ASN A 3 -26.42 2.33 3.27
CA ASN A 3 -26.03 3.71 3.00
C ASN A 3 -24.52 3.80 3.23
N LEU A 4 -23.73 3.55 2.19
CA LEU A 4 -22.28 3.79 2.20
C LEU A 4 -22.05 5.29 2.36
N LYS A 5 -21.65 5.71 3.57
CA LYS A 5 -21.25 7.08 3.85
C LYS A 5 -20.12 7.44 2.88
N LYS A 6 -20.38 8.44 2.03
CA LYS A 6 -19.35 9.18 1.30
C LYS A 6 -18.25 9.56 2.31
N LEU A 7 -17.10 8.90 2.21
CA LEU A 7 -15.94 9.23 3.01
C LEU A 7 -15.56 10.66 2.61
N ASP A 8 -15.61 11.60 3.56
CA ASP A 8 -15.33 13.00 3.30
C ASP A 8 -13.84 13.17 3.01
N VAL A 9 -13.50 13.19 1.72
CA VAL A 9 -12.15 13.41 1.21
C VAL A 9 -11.56 14.69 1.80
N HIS A 10 -12.38 15.71 2.08
CA HIS A 10 -11.92 16.93 2.74
C HIS A 10 -11.45 16.68 4.16
N GLN A 11 -12.15 15.85 4.94
CA GLN A 11 -11.75 15.49 6.30
C GLN A 11 -10.46 14.66 6.31
N MET A 12 -10.28 13.77 5.34
CA MET A 12 -9.08 12.95 5.22
C MET A 12 -7.88 13.79 4.75
N THR A 13 -8.07 14.67 3.76
CA THR A 13 -7.05 15.65 3.35
C THR A 13 -6.73 16.61 4.49
N CYS A 14 -7.70 17.08 5.29
CA CYS A 14 -7.47 17.94 6.46
C CYS A 14 -6.80 17.22 7.62
N ASN A 15 -7.04 15.92 7.81
CA ASN A 15 -6.35 15.12 8.83
C ASN A 15 -4.92 14.79 8.40
N LEU A 16 -4.69 14.51 7.11
CA LEU A 16 -3.37 14.36 6.52
C LEU A 16 -2.61 15.70 6.54
N PHE A 17 -3.28 16.81 6.19
CA PHE A 17 -2.73 18.16 6.30
C PHE A 17 -2.47 18.53 7.75
N ARG A 18 -3.33 18.21 8.73
CA ARG A 18 -3.04 18.45 10.16
C ARG A 18 -1.86 17.61 10.66
N ALA A 19 -1.77 16.36 10.24
CA ALA A 19 -0.65 15.48 10.58
C ALA A 19 0.68 15.99 9.96
N LEU A 20 0.61 16.64 8.79
CA LEU A 20 1.76 17.26 8.12
C LEU A 20 2.06 18.69 8.60
N LEU A 21 1.05 19.46 9.05
CA LEU A 21 1.15 20.85 9.51
C LEU A 21 1.48 20.98 11.00
N HIS A 22 1.55 19.89 11.78
CA HIS A 22 2.05 19.93 13.16
C HIS A 22 3.59 20.06 13.25
N THR A 23 4.26 20.53 12.19
CA THR A 23 5.59 21.11 12.30
C THR A 23 5.49 22.53 12.87
N ASN A 24 5.65 22.62 14.19
CA ASN A 24 6.32 23.74 14.86
C ASN A 24 5.81 25.17 14.59
N ASP A 25 4.53 25.43 14.86
CA ASP A 25 4.09 26.79 15.20
C ASP A 25 3.18 26.72 16.44
N ARG A 26 3.81 26.64 17.61
CA ARG A 26 3.15 26.95 18.88
C ARG A 26 3.85 28.16 19.49
N ASP A 27 3.13 29.27 19.47
CA ASP A 27 3.30 30.34 20.45
C ASP A 27 3.35 29.72 21.87
N PRO A 28 4.35 30.06 22.70
CA PRO A 28 4.55 29.42 24.00
C PRO A 28 3.52 29.83 25.08
N GLU A 29 2.51 30.64 24.75
CA GLU A 29 1.53 31.11 25.73
C GLU A 29 0.11 31.03 25.17
N SER A 30 -0.73 30.20 25.80
CA SER A 30 -2.20 30.12 25.66
C SER A 30 -2.75 28.96 24.82
N SER A 31 -2.82 27.77 25.42
CA SER A 31 -4.09 27.07 25.65
C SER A 31 -3.84 25.73 26.33
N ALA A 32 -4.30 25.62 27.57
CA ALA A 32 -4.42 24.35 28.28
C ALA A 32 -5.58 23.56 27.65
N PHE A 33 -5.26 22.79 26.62
CA PHE A 33 -6.03 21.60 26.27
C PHE A 33 -5.38 20.44 27.02
N GLU A 34 -6.02 19.99 28.09
CA GLU A 34 -5.68 18.75 28.78
C GLU A 34 -5.94 17.58 27.82
N LEU A 35 -4.94 17.26 27.00
CA LEU A 35 -4.81 15.92 26.45
C LEU A 35 -4.29 15.06 27.60
N ASP A 36 -5.08 14.06 28.01
CA ASP A 36 -4.69 13.05 28.98
C ASP A 36 -3.32 12.49 28.59
N GLU A 37 -2.31 12.96 29.32
CA GLU A 37 -0.94 12.47 29.23
C GLU A 37 -0.89 11.14 29.97
N ASP A 38 -1.38 10.07 29.32
CA ASP A 38 -0.95 8.71 29.63
C ASP A 38 0.50 8.57 29.14
N ARG A 39 1.36 9.26 29.90
CA ARG A 39 2.77 9.57 29.64
C ARG A 39 3.69 8.45 30.10
N ASP A 40 3.23 7.19 30.03
CA ASP A 40 4.18 6.09 30.07
C ASP A 40 4.74 5.88 28.66
N GLY A 41 5.67 6.78 28.29
CA GLY A 41 6.27 6.95 26.97
C GLY A 41 7.09 5.76 26.45
N THR A 42 6.86 4.57 26.98
CA THR A 42 7.41 3.32 26.50
C THR A 42 6.52 2.81 25.38
N GLN A 43 6.61 3.41 24.20
CA GLN A 43 5.97 2.85 23.00
C GLN A 43 6.28 1.35 22.92
N SER A 44 5.22 0.55 22.72
CA SER A 44 5.26 -0.90 22.84
C SER A 44 6.44 -1.52 22.08
N ARG A 45 7.23 -2.35 22.78
CA ARG A 45 8.39 -3.09 22.22
C ARG A 45 8.07 -3.81 20.89
N PRO A 46 6.90 -4.48 20.74
CA PRO A 46 6.37 -4.96 19.46
C PRO A 46 6.46 -3.99 18.29
N ILE A 47 6.03 -2.74 18.46
CA ILE A 47 6.01 -1.72 17.39
C ILE A 47 7.42 -1.45 16.86
N ARG A 48 8.38 -1.25 17.76
CA ARG A 48 9.78 -0.98 17.40
C ARG A 48 10.43 -2.17 16.71
N ALA A 49 10.15 -3.37 17.20
CA ALA A 49 10.64 -4.59 16.59
C ALA A 49 10.07 -4.76 15.18
N PHE A 50 8.76 -4.54 15.00
CA PHE A 50 8.11 -4.54 13.69
C PHE A 50 8.73 -3.52 12.73
N LEU A 51 8.83 -2.25 13.15
CA LEU A 51 9.41 -1.19 12.33
C LEU A 51 10.87 -1.45 11.96
N SER A 52 11.64 -2.04 12.88
CA SER A 52 13.03 -2.40 12.61
C SER A 52 13.13 -3.50 11.55
N THR A 53 12.26 -4.51 11.65
CA THR A 53 12.17 -5.59 10.66
C THR A 53 11.78 -5.04 9.29
N ILE A 54 10.69 -4.28 9.17
CA ILE A 54 10.21 -3.84 7.85
C ILE A 54 11.17 -2.88 7.17
N SER A 55 11.84 -2.00 7.93
CA SER A 55 12.78 -1.02 7.38
C SER A 55 14.14 -1.63 7.05
N GLY A 56 14.46 -2.78 7.64
CA GLY A 56 15.81 -3.36 7.60
C GLY A 56 16.84 -2.54 8.38
N LYS A 57 16.41 -1.68 9.31
CA LYS A 57 17.26 -0.82 10.15
C LYS A 57 16.94 -1.04 11.62
N SER A 58 17.96 -1.07 12.48
CA SER A 58 17.72 -1.08 13.93
C SER A 58 17.18 0.27 14.39
N ILE A 59 16.04 0.27 15.07
CA ILE A 59 15.51 1.46 15.75
C ILE A 59 15.89 1.38 17.23
N PRO A 60 16.65 2.34 17.77
CA PRO A 60 17.04 2.34 19.18
C PRO A 60 15.83 2.33 20.12
N GLU A 61 15.91 1.59 21.23
CA GLU A 61 14.79 1.48 22.19
C GLU A 61 14.45 2.83 22.86
N ASN A 62 15.45 3.70 23.03
CA ASN A 62 15.32 4.96 23.77
C ASN A 62 14.99 6.19 22.90
N GLU A 63 14.96 6.05 21.58
CA GLU A 63 14.70 7.18 20.68
C GLU A 63 13.20 7.26 20.33
N PRO A 64 12.54 8.42 20.37
CA PRO A 64 11.14 8.52 19.95
C PRO A 64 10.99 8.11 18.48
N LEU A 65 9.87 7.48 18.13
CA LEU A 65 9.57 7.19 16.73
C LEU A 65 9.49 8.49 15.92
N THR A 66 9.99 8.46 14.70
CA THR A 66 9.86 9.59 13.78
C THR A 66 8.39 9.80 13.39
N ILE A 67 8.04 10.99 12.91
CA ILE A 67 6.68 11.31 12.45
C ILE A 67 6.22 10.31 11.35
N GLN A 68 7.13 9.91 10.45
CA GLN A 68 6.80 8.96 9.39
C GLN A 68 6.57 7.55 9.94
N GLN A 69 7.36 7.13 10.94
CA GLN A 69 7.15 5.86 11.63
C GLN A 69 5.80 5.85 12.35
N GLN A 70 5.49 6.90 13.12
CA GLN A 70 4.23 7.02 13.84
C GLN A 70 3.03 7.01 12.87
N SER A 71 3.08 7.83 11.82
CA SER A 71 2.03 7.89 10.79
C SER A 71 1.77 6.53 10.14
N TYR A 72 2.82 5.75 9.86
CA TYR A 72 2.65 4.41 9.30
C TYR A 72 2.04 3.43 10.32
N ILE A 73 2.42 3.52 11.60
CA ILE A 73 1.80 2.71 12.66
C ILE A 73 0.33 3.06 12.85
N ASP A 74 -0.02 4.34 12.80
CA ASP A 74 -1.42 4.78 12.91
C ASP A 74 -2.25 4.22 11.76
N TYR A 75 -1.69 4.18 10.54
CA TYR A 75 -2.31 3.49 9.40
C TYR A 75 -2.53 2.00 9.69
N ILE A 76 -1.50 1.28 10.15
CA ILE A 76 -1.62 -0.16 10.45
C ILE A 76 -2.70 -0.40 11.53
N LYS A 77 -2.72 0.40 12.60
CA LYS A 77 -3.76 0.31 13.64
C LYS A 77 -5.15 0.57 13.08
N GLN A 78 -5.28 1.52 12.16
CA GLN A 78 -6.55 1.78 11.49
C GLN A 78 -7.00 0.59 10.63
N GLU A 79 -6.10 -0.03 9.87
CA GLU A 79 -6.43 -1.22 9.06
C GLU A 79 -6.82 -2.41 9.94
N ILE A 80 -6.10 -2.64 11.05
CA ILE A 80 -6.48 -3.65 12.06
C ILE A 80 -7.89 -3.38 12.59
N GLY A 81 -8.20 -2.14 12.95
CA GLY A 81 -9.52 -1.75 13.47
C GLY A 81 -10.66 -1.84 12.46
N ARG A 82 -10.38 -1.95 11.15
CA ARG A 82 -11.41 -2.19 10.13
C ARG A 82 -11.83 -3.65 10.04
N TYR A 83 -11.05 -4.57 10.60
CA TYR A 83 -11.26 -6.00 10.49
C TYR A 83 -12.12 -6.49 11.67
N PRO A 84 -13.09 -7.39 11.44
CA PRO A 84 -13.86 -7.97 12.53
C PRO A 84 -12.93 -8.69 13.53
N ALA A 85 -13.00 -8.32 14.80
CA ALA A 85 -12.12 -8.85 15.84
C ALA A 85 -12.25 -10.37 15.99
N GLU A 86 -13.44 -10.92 15.71
CA GLU A 86 -13.75 -12.34 15.76
C GLU A 86 -12.86 -13.16 14.82
N LEU A 87 -12.49 -12.59 13.67
CA LEU A 87 -11.61 -13.26 12.71
C LEU A 87 -10.23 -13.52 13.28
N PHE A 88 -9.72 -12.58 14.10
CA PHE A 88 -8.45 -12.73 14.80
C PHE A 88 -8.59 -13.64 16.01
N ILE A 89 -9.64 -13.49 16.82
CA ILE A 89 -9.86 -14.31 18.04
C ILE A 89 -9.79 -15.81 17.71
N ASP A 90 -10.43 -16.24 16.63
CA ASP A 90 -10.45 -17.65 16.23
C ASP A 90 -9.06 -18.21 15.87
N ILE A 91 -8.23 -17.42 15.18
CA ILE A 91 -6.90 -17.87 14.72
C ILE A 91 -5.82 -17.77 15.81
N PHE A 92 -5.96 -16.82 16.75
CA PHE A 92 -5.02 -16.65 17.86
C PHE A 92 -5.32 -17.65 18.98
N ASN A 93 -6.58 -17.82 19.39
CA ASN A 93 -6.95 -18.65 20.54
C ASN A 93 -7.24 -20.11 20.19
N GLY A 94 -7.60 -20.40 18.93
CA GLY A 94 -8.13 -21.71 18.54
C GLY A 94 -9.59 -21.89 18.99
N ARG A 95 -10.19 -23.03 18.60
CA ARG A 95 -11.64 -23.28 18.83
C ARG A 95 -11.98 -23.82 20.20
N GLU A 96 -11.03 -24.43 20.90
CA GLU A 96 -11.31 -25.22 22.11
C GLU A 96 -11.12 -24.43 23.42
N GLN A 97 -10.70 -23.17 23.39
CA GLN A 97 -10.53 -22.38 24.61
C GLN A 97 -11.89 -21.86 25.13
N MET A 98 -12.27 -22.30 26.34
CA MET A 98 -13.49 -21.86 27.02
C MET A 98 -13.47 -20.38 27.43
N GLU A 99 -12.29 -19.78 27.52
CA GLU A 99 -12.08 -18.36 27.80
C GLU A 99 -11.42 -17.72 26.58
N GLN A 100 -12.22 -17.07 25.73
CA GLN A 100 -11.69 -16.30 24.61
C GLN A 100 -11.15 -14.97 25.15
N HIS A 101 -9.82 -14.80 25.07
CA HIS A 101 -9.21 -13.49 25.30
C HIS A 101 -9.41 -12.61 24.05
N ALA A 102 -9.66 -11.32 24.26
CA ALA A 102 -9.67 -10.36 23.16
C ALA A 102 -8.25 -10.23 22.60
N VAL A 103 -8.10 -10.32 21.27
CA VAL A 103 -6.79 -10.16 20.63
C VAL A 103 -6.37 -8.70 20.71
N ASP A 104 -5.21 -8.44 21.31
CA ASP A 104 -4.66 -7.09 21.39
C ASP A 104 -3.98 -6.70 20.06
N THR A 105 -3.97 -5.40 19.77
CA THR A 105 -3.27 -4.82 18.63
C THR A 105 -1.79 -5.19 18.62
N ASP A 106 -1.16 -5.30 19.79
CA ASP A 106 0.24 -5.71 19.92
C ASP A 106 0.48 -7.16 19.45
N GLU A 107 -0.46 -8.08 19.67
CA GLU A 107 -0.37 -9.46 19.18
C GLU A 107 -0.42 -9.51 17.64
N ILE A 108 -1.27 -8.67 17.03
CA ILE A 108 -1.33 -8.54 15.58
C ILE A 108 -0.05 -7.89 15.03
N ILE A 109 0.53 -6.91 15.72
CA ILE A 109 1.82 -6.31 15.34
C ILE A 109 2.95 -7.35 15.43
N ILE A 110 2.92 -8.24 16.42
CA ILE A 110 3.87 -9.38 16.51
C ILE A 110 3.71 -10.33 15.31
N LEU A 111 2.46 -10.61 14.90
CA LEU A 111 2.20 -11.38 13.68
C LEU A 111 2.75 -10.66 12.44
N LEU A 112 2.47 -9.37 12.26
CA LEU A 112 2.98 -8.57 11.13
C LEU A 112 4.51 -8.56 11.07
N LYS A 113 5.18 -8.49 12.23
CA LYS A 113 6.64 -8.65 12.32
C LYS A 113 7.08 -10.02 11.83
N CYS A 114 6.44 -11.10 12.29
CA CYS A 114 6.77 -12.46 11.87
C CYS A 114 6.64 -12.60 10.34
N LEU A 115 5.56 -12.09 9.75
CA LEU A 115 5.34 -12.12 8.31
C LEU A 115 6.37 -11.27 7.55
N ALA A 116 6.74 -10.11 8.08
CA ALA A 116 7.78 -9.28 7.51
C ALA A 116 9.16 -9.96 7.54
N GLU A 117 9.46 -10.75 8.57
CA GLU A 117 10.67 -11.59 8.65
C GLU A 117 10.62 -12.74 7.63
N SER A 118 9.48 -13.42 7.49
CA SER A 118 9.28 -14.47 6.47
C SER A 118 9.47 -13.92 5.06
N ALA A 119 8.97 -12.72 4.78
CA ALA A 119 9.14 -12.06 3.49
C ALA A 119 10.60 -11.73 3.14
N GLN A 120 11.50 -11.63 4.13
CA GLN A 120 12.93 -11.43 3.89
C GLN A 120 13.64 -12.66 3.33
N ILE A 121 13.01 -13.85 3.40
CA ILE A 121 13.53 -15.09 2.78
C ILE A 121 13.60 -14.94 1.25
N GLY A 122 12.73 -14.14 0.64
CA GLY A 122 12.73 -13.85 -0.80
C GLY A 122 11.85 -14.82 -1.61
N ARG A 123 12.36 -15.29 -2.76
CA ARG A 123 11.57 -16.05 -3.77
C ARG A 123 10.92 -17.36 -3.29
N GLY A 124 11.31 -17.88 -2.12
CA GLY A 124 10.71 -19.08 -1.53
C GLY A 124 9.55 -18.79 -0.56
N PHE A 125 9.19 -17.53 -0.33
CA PHE A 125 8.17 -17.15 0.63
C PHE A 125 6.76 -17.45 0.09
N SER A 126 6.05 -18.41 0.67
CA SER A 126 4.61 -18.62 0.45
C SER A 126 3.78 -18.16 1.67
N ILE A 127 2.47 -17.98 1.47
CA ILE A 127 1.54 -17.60 2.56
C ILE A 127 1.39 -18.77 3.54
N ASP A 128 1.39 -20.01 3.05
CA ASP A 128 1.34 -21.21 3.89
C ASP A 128 2.61 -21.36 4.76
N ASP A 129 3.80 -21.13 4.20
CA ASP A 129 5.05 -21.13 4.97
C ASP A 129 5.02 -20.09 6.10
N ALA A 130 4.42 -18.92 5.83
CA ALA A 130 4.23 -17.86 6.82
C ALA A 130 3.32 -18.31 7.97
N LEU A 131 2.23 -19.02 7.65
CA LEU A 131 1.33 -19.62 8.63
C LEU A 131 2.06 -20.66 9.48
N GLN A 132 2.78 -21.59 8.85
CA GLN A 132 3.56 -22.60 9.56
C GLN A 132 4.60 -21.97 10.49
N GLN A 133 5.26 -20.89 10.05
CA GLN A 133 6.22 -20.15 10.86
C GLN A 133 5.56 -19.42 12.04
N ALA A 134 4.41 -18.78 11.83
CA ALA A 134 3.67 -18.11 12.90
C ALA A 134 3.20 -19.10 13.98
N VAL A 135 2.72 -20.29 13.58
CA VAL A 135 2.36 -21.38 14.50
C VAL A 135 3.58 -21.94 15.23
N LYS A 136 4.69 -22.15 14.52
CA LYS A 136 5.96 -22.62 15.12
C LYS A 136 6.48 -21.66 16.18
N ASN A 137 6.28 -20.35 15.97
CA ASN A 137 6.66 -19.30 16.91
C ASN A 137 5.65 -19.10 18.04
N ASN A 138 4.58 -19.89 18.09
CA ASN A 138 3.46 -19.78 19.03
C ASN A 138 2.77 -18.41 19.00
N ILE A 139 2.70 -17.79 17.81
CA ILE A 139 1.95 -16.54 17.59
C ILE A 139 0.49 -16.88 17.26
N LEU A 140 0.27 -17.90 16.43
CA LEU A 140 -1.06 -18.39 16.07
C LEU A 140 -1.31 -19.77 16.69
N SER A 141 -2.59 -20.10 16.92
CA SER A 141 -3.00 -21.41 17.44
C SER A 141 -2.63 -22.53 16.47
N ARG A 142 -2.25 -23.71 17.00
CA ARG A 142 -2.01 -24.92 16.19
C ARG A 142 -3.23 -25.39 15.43
N ASP A 143 -4.43 -25.04 15.91
CA ASP A 143 -5.69 -25.37 15.24
C ASP A 143 -5.79 -24.74 13.84
N THR A 144 -5.05 -23.66 13.58
CA THR A 144 -4.98 -23.01 12.26
C THR A 144 -4.28 -23.88 11.20
N LEU A 145 -3.62 -24.97 11.58
CA LEU A 145 -3.07 -25.94 10.62
C LEU A 145 -4.10 -26.99 10.19
N ALA A 146 -5.33 -26.94 10.73
CA ALA A 146 -6.35 -27.95 10.51
C ALA A 146 -7.72 -27.35 10.18
N GLY A 147 -8.49 -28.09 9.36
CA GLY A 147 -9.90 -27.82 9.12
C GLY A 147 -10.20 -26.40 8.57
N PRO A 148 -11.42 -25.87 8.78
CA PRO A 148 -11.85 -24.60 8.19
C PRO A 148 -11.09 -23.37 8.69
N LEU A 149 -10.43 -23.45 9.87
CA LEU A 149 -9.61 -22.35 10.39
C LEU A 149 -8.36 -22.11 9.54
N HIS A 150 -7.88 -23.13 8.84
CA HIS A 150 -6.72 -23.01 7.97
C HIS A 150 -6.94 -21.99 6.86
N ASN A 151 -8.05 -22.11 6.14
CA ASN A 151 -8.40 -21.18 5.06
C ASN A 151 -8.59 -19.75 5.57
N GLN A 152 -9.25 -19.59 6.74
CA GLN A 152 -9.41 -18.31 7.39
C GLN A 152 -8.04 -17.69 7.75
N ALA A 153 -7.14 -18.47 8.34
CA ALA A 153 -5.80 -18.01 8.69
C ALA A 153 -4.99 -17.60 7.46
N LEU A 154 -5.05 -18.37 6.37
CA LEU A 154 -4.40 -18.03 5.10
C LEU A 154 -4.93 -16.72 4.51
N SER A 155 -6.26 -16.50 4.52
CA SER A 155 -6.88 -15.26 4.04
C SER A 155 -6.49 -14.04 4.89
N ILE A 156 -6.40 -14.21 6.21
CA ILE A 156 -5.96 -13.14 7.13
C ILE A 156 -4.47 -12.84 6.89
N ILE A 157 -3.63 -13.87 6.76
CA ILE A 157 -2.20 -13.67 6.47
C ILE A 157 -1.99 -12.97 5.13
N PHE A 158 -2.75 -13.33 4.08
CA PHE A 158 -2.73 -12.62 2.80
C PHE A 158 -3.01 -11.12 3.00
N SER A 159 -4.03 -10.79 3.78
CA SER A 159 -4.38 -9.40 4.12
C SER A 159 -3.27 -8.69 4.91
N CYS A 160 -2.69 -9.36 5.90
CA CYS A 160 -1.57 -8.83 6.66
C CYS A 160 -0.32 -8.58 5.79
N VAL A 161 -0.03 -9.47 4.82
CA VAL A 161 1.03 -9.26 3.83
C VAL A 161 0.72 -8.04 2.95
N ALA A 162 -0.54 -7.83 2.59
CA ALA A 162 -0.98 -6.65 1.88
C ALA A 162 -0.69 -5.37 2.67
N TRP A 163 -0.91 -5.37 3.99
CA TRP A 163 -0.60 -4.22 4.84
C TRP A 163 0.91 -3.96 4.98
N VAL A 164 1.70 -5.01 5.17
CA VAL A 164 3.17 -4.91 5.28
C VAL A 164 3.80 -4.41 3.98
N SER A 165 3.28 -4.85 2.84
CA SER A 165 3.85 -4.53 1.53
C SER A 165 3.20 -3.32 0.85
N MET A 166 1.97 -2.98 1.21
CA MET A 166 1.11 -2.01 0.54
C MET A 166 1.03 -2.22 -0.98
N LEU A 167 1.19 -3.46 -1.47
CA LEU A 167 1.22 -3.75 -2.91
C LEU A 167 -0.17 -3.94 -3.51
N TYR A 168 -1.18 -4.23 -2.71
CA TYR A 168 -2.56 -4.40 -3.18
C TYR A 168 -3.53 -4.10 -2.03
N PRO A 169 -4.77 -3.70 -2.34
CA PRO A 169 -5.82 -3.55 -1.35
C PRO A 169 -6.49 -4.92 -1.11
N PRO A 170 -6.35 -5.56 0.06
CA PRO A 170 -7.00 -6.85 0.32
C PRO A 170 -8.52 -6.66 0.46
N ASP A 171 -9.30 -7.57 -0.14
CA ASP A 171 -10.76 -7.60 0.01
C ASP A 171 -11.18 -8.78 0.89
N LEU A 172 -11.54 -8.48 2.13
CA LEU A 172 -12.13 -9.47 3.03
C LEU A 172 -13.63 -9.68 2.83
N SER A 173 -14.32 -8.74 2.21
CA SER A 173 -15.77 -8.82 2.00
C SER A 173 -16.13 -9.88 0.96
N ALA A 174 -15.20 -10.18 0.05
CA ALA A 174 -15.28 -11.30 -0.89
C ALA A 174 -15.16 -12.67 -0.22
N GLY A 175 -14.75 -12.75 1.05
CA GLY A 175 -14.67 -13.99 1.80
C GLY A 175 -16.06 -14.61 2.00
N SER A 176 -16.32 -15.72 1.30
CA SER A 176 -17.36 -16.67 1.70
C SER A 176 -17.15 -17.09 3.16
N LEU A 177 -18.20 -17.52 3.87
CA LEU A 177 -18.09 -18.14 5.22
C LEU A 177 -17.06 -19.29 5.28
N LEU A 178 -16.62 -19.79 4.12
CA LEU A 178 -15.68 -20.90 3.95
C LEU A 178 -14.24 -20.47 3.62
N PHE A 179 -13.97 -19.18 3.38
CA PHE A 179 -12.65 -18.64 3.04
C PHE A 179 -11.95 -19.41 1.90
N ASP A 180 -12.70 -19.85 0.89
CA ASP A 180 -12.20 -20.67 -0.21
C ASP A 180 -11.42 -19.87 -1.27
N THR A 181 -11.38 -18.54 -1.14
CA THR A 181 -10.65 -17.63 -2.03
C THR A 181 -9.94 -16.54 -1.25
N ILE A 182 -8.82 -16.06 -1.80
CA ILE A 182 -8.22 -14.76 -1.48
C ILE A 182 -8.65 -13.73 -2.53
N ALA A 183 -8.83 -12.47 -2.15
CA ALA A 183 -9.33 -11.44 -3.04
C ALA A 183 -8.66 -10.08 -2.83
N VAL A 184 -8.68 -9.29 -3.91
CA VAL A 184 -8.17 -7.92 -3.97
C VAL A 184 -9.33 -7.00 -4.32
N ASP A 185 -9.41 -5.84 -3.66
CA ASP A 185 -10.45 -4.84 -3.93
C ASP A 185 -10.24 -4.21 -5.31
N SER A 186 -11.07 -4.64 -6.24
CA SER A 186 -11.04 -4.21 -7.64
C SER A 186 -11.46 -2.76 -7.85
N SER A 187 -12.20 -2.18 -6.90
CA SER A 187 -12.59 -0.77 -6.98
C SER A 187 -11.40 0.16 -6.75
N GLN A 188 -10.35 -0.36 -6.13
CA GLN A 188 -9.16 0.41 -5.76
C GLN A 188 -7.94 0.08 -6.62
N CYS A 189 -7.95 -1.01 -7.39
CA CYS A 189 -6.79 -1.46 -8.17
C CYS A 189 -7.19 -1.92 -9.57
N ILE A 190 -6.43 -1.50 -10.57
CA ILE A 190 -6.54 -1.99 -11.95
C ILE A 190 -5.93 -3.40 -12.00
N CYS A 191 -6.72 -4.40 -11.65
CA CYS A 191 -6.34 -5.82 -11.63
C CYS A 191 -7.10 -6.62 -12.70
N ILE A 192 -6.48 -7.68 -13.20
CA ILE A 192 -7.06 -8.56 -14.22
C ILE A 192 -8.05 -9.53 -13.59
N SER A 193 -7.70 -10.07 -12.42
CA SER A 193 -8.53 -10.98 -11.63
C SER A 193 -8.71 -10.42 -10.24
N HIS A 194 -9.91 -10.55 -9.67
CA HIS A 194 -10.23 -9.99 -8.34
C HIS A 194 -10.16 -11.03 -7.22
N SER A 195 -10.20 -12.32 -7.55
CA SER A 195 -10.11 -13.41 -6.59
C SER A 195 -9.31 -14.58 -7.15
N GLN A 196 -8.67 -15.33 -6.25
CA GLN A 196 -7.92 -16.55 -6.56
C GLN A 196 -8.30 -17.64 -5.56
N PRO A 197 -8.30 -18.93 -5.96
CA PRO A 197 -8.53 -20.03 -5.03
C PRO A 197 -7.54 -20.03 -3.87
N ILE A 198 -8.00 -20.31 -2.65
CA ILE A 198 -7.15 -20.36 -1.45
C ILE A 198 -6.00 -21.36 -1.62
N THR A 199 -6.17 -22.41 -2.42
CA THR A 199 -5.10 -23.40 -2.70
C THR A 199 -3.84 -22.81 -3.33
N ASN A 200 -3.94 -21.62 -3.93
CA ASN A 200 -2.80 -20.92 -4.51
C ASN A 200 -1.84 -20.36 -3.44
N THR A 201 -2.24 -20.27 -2.18
CA THR A 201 -1.40 -19.75 -1.08
C THR A 201 -0.15 -20.58 -0.79
N ASN A 202 -0.11 -21.83 -1.28
CA ASN A 202 1.04 -22.73 -1.22
C ASN A 202 2.13 -22.37 -2.26
N ARG A 203 1.82 -21.52 -3.23
CA ARG A 203 2.78 -21.03 -4.23
C ARG A 203 3.59 -19.87 -3.64
N PRO A 204 4.76 -19.57 -4.23
CA PRO A 204 5.49 -18.35 -3.89
C PRO A 204 4.59 -17.13 -3.98
N LEU A 205 4.69 -16.22 -3.01
CA LEU A 205 3.86 -15.02 -2.91
C LEU A 205 3.90 -14.18 -4.19
N CYS A 206 5.07 -14.08 -4.84
CA CYS A 206 5.20 -13.34 -6.09
C CYS A 206 4.29 -13.89 -7.19
N GLU A 207 4.19 -15.21 -7.32
CA GLU A 207 3.31 -15.85 -8.28
C GLU A 207 1.84 -15.59 -7.95
N VAL A 208 1.47 -15.71 -6.66
CA VAL A 208 0.10 -15.41 -6.20
C VAL A 208 -0.29 -13.97 -6.53
N ILE A 209 0.61 -13.01 -6.30
CA ILE A 209 0.37 -11.59 -6.61
C ILE A 209 0.26 -11.37 -8.13
N GLN A 210 1.11 -12.01 -8.93
CA GLN A 210 1.08 -11.88 -10.39
C GLN A 210 -0.21 -12.41 -11.02
N ASP A 211 -0.85 -13.42 -10.40
CA ASP A 211 -2.14 -13.95 -10.87
C ASP A 211 -3.29 -12.92 -10.78
N PHE A 212 -3.16 -11.87 -9.95
CA PHE A 212 -4.10 -10.73 -9.94
C PHE A 212 -3.83 -9.72 -11.07
N GLY A 213 -2.66 -9.80 -11.72
CA GLY A 213 -2.24 -8.91 -12.80
C GLY A 213 -0.92 -8.19 -12.52
N PRO A 214 -0.44 -7.35 -13.46
CA PRO A 214 0.81 -6.64 -13.31
C PRO A 214 0.69 -5.48 -12.32
N LEU A 215 0.90 -5.75 -11.03
CA LEU A 215 0.86 -4.71 -9.98
C LEU A 215 2.13 -3.83 -9.95
N LEU A 216 3.20 -4.28 -10.58
CA LEU A 216 4.47 -3.56 -10.63
C LEU A 216 4.94 -3.42 -12.08
N PRO A 217 5.73 -2.37 -12.39
CA PRO A 217 6.21 -2.13 -13.75
C PRO A 217 6.95 -3.33 -14.33
N VAL A 218 6.51 -3.84 -15.48
CA VAL A 218 7.17 -4.94 -16.20
C VAL A 218 7.89 -4.38 -17.43
N ARG A 219 9.02 -4.99 -17.80
CA ARG A 219 9.76 -4.61 -19.01
C ARG A 219 8.87 -4.70 -20.25
N ARG A 220 8.72 -3.60 -20.99
CA ARG A 220 7.82 -3.48 -22.17
C ARG A 220 8.03 -4.52 -23.27
N GLY A 221 9.20 -5.15 -23.34
CA GLY A 221 9.50 -6.20 -24.33
C GLY A 221 8.89 -7.58 -24.03
N SER A 222 8.35 -7.82 -22.83
CA SER A 222 7.71 -9.11 -22.49
C SER A 222 6.19 -9.11 -22.67
N VAL A 223 5.57 -7.94 -22.85
CA VAL A 223 4.13 -7.83 -23.09
C VAL A 223 3.91 -7.82 -24.60
N ILE A 224 3.42 -8.93 -25.15
CA ILE A 224 2.98 -8.99 -26.56
C ILE A 224 1.83 -7.98 -26.70
N PRO A 225 1.96 -6.92 -27.51
CA PRO A 225 0.89 -5.94 -27.69
C PRO A 225 -0.26 -6.62 -28.43
N ASN A 226 -1.25 -7.12 -27.69
CA ASN A 226 -2.46 -7.72 -28.27
C ASN A 226 -3.52 -6.66 -28.61
N THR A 227 -3.27 -5.39 -28.33
CA THR A 227 -4.12 -4.29 -28.76
C THR A 227 -3.51 -3.66 -30.02
N PRO A 228 -4.20 -3.69 -31.17
CA PRO A 228 -3.76 -2.95 -32.34
C PRO A 228 -3.66 -1.47 -31.96
N ASP A 229 -2.51 -0.86 -32.26
CA ASP A 229 -2.22 0.57 -32.04
C ASP A 229 -3.44 1.41 -32.44
N SER A 230 -4.21 1.81 -31.44
CA SER A 230 -5.45 2.51 -31.67
C SER A 230 -5.12 3.89 -32.21
N ILE A 231 -5.74 4.20 -33.33
CA ILE A 231 -5.70 5.45 -34.10
C ILE A 231 -6.33 6.58 -33.27
N PHE A 232 -5.74 6.94 -32.14
CA PHE A 232 -6.10 8.12 -31.37
C PHE A 232 -5.07 9.20 -31.67
N SER A 233 -5.49 10.22 -32.39
CA SER A 233 -4.73 11.46 -32.56
C SER A 233 -4.71 12.19 -31.21
N ALA A 234 -3.84 11.77 -30.29
CA ALA A 234 -3.65 12.41 -29.01
C ALA A 234 -2.87 13.73 -29.20
N GLU A 235 -3.40 14.82 -28.64
CA GLU A 235 -2.58 16.02 -28.41
C GLU A 235 -1.56 15.66 -27.34
N SER A 236 -0.29 15.52 -27.75
CA SER A 236 0.79 15.20 -26.85
C SER A 236 0.99 16.36 -25.86
N LEU A 237 0.72 16.13 -24.57
CA LEU A 237 1.05 17.10 -23.54
C LEU A 237 2.53 16.96 -23.17
N TYR A 238 3.27 18.06 -23.25
CA TYR A 238 4.62 18.11 -22.73
C TYR A 238 4.58 17.83 -21.24
N VAL A 239 5.46 16.92 -20.78
CA VAL A 239 5.54 16.55 -19.36
C VAL A 239 5.80 17.78 -18.47
N SER A 240 6.51 18.78 -18.98
CA SER A 240 6.74 20.06 -18.29
C SER A 240 5.47 20.89 -18.04
N LEU A 241 4.39 20.63 -18.77
CA LEU A 241 3.09 21.30 -18.61
C LEU A 241 2.10 20.48 -17.77
N LEU A 242 2.44 19.23 -17.45
CA LEU A 242 1.65 18.39 -16.58
C LEU A 242 1.82 18.85 -15.13
N ASN A 243 0.78 19.51 -14.63
CA ASN A 243 0.58 19.77 -13.22
C ASN A 243 -0.87 19.43 -12.87
N THR A 244 -1.19 19.38 -11.59
CA THR A 244 -2.55 19.05 -11.11
C THR A 244 -3.62 19.97 -11.69
N SER A 245 -3.34 21.25 -11.88
CA SER A 245 -4.28 22.20 -12.49
C SER A 245 -4.55 21.83 -13.95
N THR A 246 -3.51 21.57 -14.75
CA THR A 246 -3.65 21.11 -16.14
C THR A 246 -4.43 19.79 -16.22
N LEU A 247 -4.10 18.80 -15.38
CA LEU A 247 -4.78 17.50 -15.37
C LEU A 247 -6.28 17.65 -15.05
N THR A 248 -6.61 18.41 -14.00
CA THR A 248 -7.99 18.56 -13.52
C THR A 248 -8.82 19.53 -14.37
N GLN A 249 -8.27 20.70 -14.74
CA GLN A 249 -9.03 21.75 -15.43
C GLN A 249 -9.12 21.52 -16.95
N ILE A 250 -8.04 21.03 -17.56
CA ILE A 250 -8.00 20.81 -19.02
C ILE A 250 -8.32 19.36 -19.35
N GLY A 251 -7.69 18.42 -18.64
CA GLY A 251 -7.89 16.99 -18.87
C GLY A 251 -9.20 16.44 -18.31
N GLY A 252 -9.87 17.16 -17.40
CA GLY A 252 -11.02 16.64 -16.66
C GLY A 252 -10.67 15.45 -15.77
N ILE A 253 -9.39 15.26 -15.44
CA ILE A 253 -8.89 14.10 -14.70
C ILE A 253 -9.13 14.31 -13.21
N GLU A 254 -9.85 13.39 -12.59
CA GLU A 254 -10.02 13.35 -11.14
C GLU A 254 -8.81 12.66 -10.48
N ILE A 255 -8.37 13.19 -9.33
CA ILE A 255 -7.33 12.53 -8.52
C ILE A 255 -8.01 11.70 -7.44
N GLU A 256 -7.71 10.41 -7.41
CA GLU A 256 -8.17 9.50 -6.37
C GLU A 256 -6.99 9.03 -5.52
N TRP A 257 -7.15 9.14 -4.19
CA TRP A 257 -6.12 8.75 -3.24
C TRP A 257 -6.25 7.27 -2.88
N VAL A 258 -5.16 6.51 -3.03
CA VAL A 258 -5.13 5.07 -2.79
C VAL A 258 -4.10 4.69 -1.72
N ASN A 259 -4.37 3.60 -0.98
CA ASN A 259 -3.48 3.14 0.09
C ASN A 259 -2.51 2.03 -0.37
N HIS A 260 -2.37 1.78 -1.66
CA HIS A 260 -1.44 0.78 -2.18
C HIS A 260 -0.56 1.41 -3.25
N VAL A 261 0.73 1.07 -3.20
CA VAL A 261 1.78 1.77 -3.95
C VAL A 261 1.85 1.32 -5.40
N SER A 262 1.37 0.11 -5.71
CA SER A 262 1.29 -0.45 -7.06
C SER A 262 0.48 0.42 -8.03
N SER A 263 -0.62 1.00 -7.55
CA SER A 263 -1.50 1.86 -8.36
C SER A 263 -1.02 3.30 -8.45
N HIS A 264 0.12 3.66 -7.86
CA HIS A 264 0.63 5.03 -7.95
C HIS A 264 0.84 5.44 -9.42
N LEU A 265 0.19 6.53 -9.84
CA LEU A 265 0.13 7.04 -11.21
C LEU A 265 -0.58 6.12 -12.22
N SER A 266 -1.40 5.19 -11.74
CA SER A 266 -2.30 4.44 -12.62
C SER A 266 -3.44 5.34 -13.08
N PHE A 267 -3.69 5.36 -14.39
CA PHE A 267 -4.76 6.15 -14.99
C PHE A 267 -5.85 5.21 -15.52
N ASP A 268 -7.08 5.43 -15.07
CA ASP A 268 -8.27 4.79 -15.61
C ASP A 268 -8.92 5.71 -16.65
N PRO A 269 -8.85 5.37 -17.95
CA PRO A 269 -9.42 6.19 -19.01
C PRO A 269 -10.97 6.16 -19.03
N GLU A 270 -11.61 5.14 -18.46
CA GLU A 270 -13.07 5.04 -18.44
C GLU A 270 -13.68 6.00 -17.43
N THR A 271 -13.06 6.12 -16.26
CA THR A 271 -13.50 7.03 -15.19
C THR A 271 -12.77 8.37 -15.18
N GLN A 272 -11.73 8.52 -16.02
CA GLN A 272 -10.82 9.67 -16.05
C GLN A 272 -10.15 9.92 -14.69
N LYS A 273 -9.77 8.85 -13.99
CA LYS A 273 -9.16 8.94 -12.66
C LYS A 273 -7.67 8.65 -12.70
N LEU A 274 -6.89 9.50 -12.06
CA LEU A 274 -5.48 9.28 -11.78
C LEU A 274 -5.32 8.89 -10.31
N LEU A 275 -4.84 7.67 -10.08
CA LEU A 275 -4.64 7.11 -8.75
C LEU A 275 -3.31 7.61 -8.17
N LEU A 276 -3.35 8.24 -6.99
CA LEU A 276 -2.17 8.68 -6.26
C LEU A 276 -2.10 8.01 -4.90
N PHE A 277 -0.96 7.39 -4.61
CA PHE A 277 -0.69 6.82 -3.30
C PHE A 277 -0.87 7.85 -2.16
N ALA A 278 -1.41 7.47 -1.01
CA ALA A 278 -1.74 8.42 0.06
C ALA A 278 -0.71 8.46 1.21
N LEU A 279 0.26 7.54 1.23
CA LEU A 279 1.06 7.24 2.42
C LEU A 279 2.58 7.36 2.18
N PRO A 280 3.11 8.57 1.91
CA PRO A 280 4.55 8.77 1.72
C PRO A 280 5.39 8.39 2.95
N SER A 281 4.78 8.31 4.13
CA SER A 281 5.40 7.77 5.35
C SER A 281 5.87 6.33 5.19
N PHE A 282 5.05 5.47 4.56
CA PHE A 282 5.44 4.10 4.22
C PHE A 282 6.68 4.06 3.33
N CYS A 283 6.71 4.90 2.28
CA CYS A 283 7.86 5.00 1.38
C CYS A 283 9.12 5.35 2.16
N LYS A 284 9.04 6.32 3.08
CA LYS A 284 10.21 6.74 3.87
C LYS A 284 10.70 5.64 4.83
N VAL A 285 9.78 4.90 5.45
CA VAL A 285 10.13 3.79 6.36
C VAL A 285 10.75 2.62 5.62
N ASN A 286 10.34 2.35 4.38
CA ASN A 286 10.74 1.18 3.60
C ASN A 286 11.73 1.47 2.46
N GLU A 287 12.29 2.69 2.35
CA GLU A 287 13.15 3.09 1.22
C GLU A 287 14.52 2.40 1.17
N ASP A 288 14.89 1.59 2.16
CA ASP A 288 16.16 0.85 2.17
C ASP A 288 16.09 -0.46 1.38
N GLN A 289 17.21 -0.90 0.81
CA GLN A 289 17.29 -2.18 0.09
C GLN A 289 17.15 -3.41 1.01
N GLY A 290 17.33 -3.22 2.31
CA GLY A 290 17.11 -4.24 3.32
C GLY A 290 15.65 -4.38 3.77
N SER A 291 14.75 -3.50 3.32
CA SER A 291 13.36 -3.50 3.75
C SER A 291 12.61 -4.74 3.27
N SER A 292 11.61 -5.18 4.03
CA SER A 292 10.75 -6.29 3.63
C SER A 292 10.05 -6.00 2.29
N PHE A 293 9.67 -4.73 2.04
CA PHE A 293 9.15 -4.30 0.75
C PHE A 293 10.14 -4.56 -0.40
N ALA A 294 11.39 -4.12 -0.26
CA ALA A 294 12.42 -4.32 -1.29
C ALA A 294 12.65 -5.81 -1.59
N LYS A 295 12.57 -6.68 -0.56
CA LYS A 295 12.69 -8.13 -0.70
C LYS A 295 11.51 -8.76 -1.45
N ILE A 296 10.28 -8.36 -1.11
CA ILE A 296 9.07 -8.80 -1.82
C ILE A 296 9.16 -8.38 -3.28
N VAL A 297 9.48 -7.10 -3.55
CA VAL A 297 9.64 -6.58 -4.90
C VAL A 297 10.74 -7.30 -5.68
N SER A 298 11.91 -7.58 -5.07
CA SER A 298 12.95 -8.35 -5.76
C SER A 298 12.53 -9.78 -6.08
N SER A 299 11.61 -10.35 -5.29
CA SER A 299 11.09 -11.69 -5.51
C SER A 299 9.97 -11.71 -6.55
N TYR A 300 9.29 -10.56 -6.75
CA TYR A 300 8.27 -10.37 -7.79
C TYR A 300 8.84 -10.54 -9.20
N TYR A 301 10.08 -10.13 -9.44
CA TYR A 301 10.68 -10.23 -10.76
C TYR A 301 11.54 -11.48 -10.93
N ASP A 302 11.46 -12.09 -12.12
CA ASP A 302 12.49 -13.00 -12.63
C ASP A 302 13.66 -12.23 -13.28
N GLU A 303 14.65 -12.96 -13.82
CA GLU A 303 15.83 -12.36 -14.46
C GLU A 303 15.52 -11.60 -15.77
N TYR A 304 14.33 -11.79 -16.36
CA TYR A 304 13.98 -11.26 -17.69
C TYR A 304 12.97 -10.11 -17.62
N ASN A 305 12.14 -10.05 -16.57
CA ASN A 305 11.02 -9.13 -16.47
C ASN A 305 11.32 -7.85 -15.67
N MET A 306 12.41 -7.82 -14.89
CA MET A 306 12.81 -6.63 -14.14
C MET A 306 13.30 -5.52 -15.08
N PRO A 307 12.75 -4.29 -15.00
CA PRO A 307 13.29 -3.16 -15.76
C PRO A 307 14.72 -2.82 -15.31
N GLU A 308 15.54 -2.31 -16.23
CA GLU A 308 16.93 -1.94 -15.94
C GLU A 308 16.98 -0.83 -14.89
N GLY A 309 17.81 -1.00 -13.85
CA GLY A 309 17.93 -0.05 -12.75
C GLY A 309 16.74 -0.03 -11.78
N PHE A 310 15.72 -0.88 -11.97
CA PHE A 310 14.59 -0.97 -11.08
C PHE A 310 14.97 -1.67 -9.77
N SER A 311 14.51 -1.12 -8.64
CA SER A 311 14.53 -1.78 -7.33
C SER A 311 13.41 -1.23 -6.47
N GLY A 312 12.97 -1.99 -5.45
CA GLY A 312 11.93 -1.51 -4.52
C GLY A 312 12.29 -0.19 -3.85
N SER A 313 13.56 -0.01 -3.44
CA SER A 313 14.07 1.25 -2.90
C SER A 313 13.97 2.42 -3.89
N ALA A 314 14.40 2.21 -5.15
CA ALA A 314 14.34 3.23 -6.18
C ALA A 314 12.90 3.63 -6.49
N PHE A 315 12.00 2.64 -6.54
CA PHE A 315 10.58 2.85 -6.74
C PHE A 315 9.94 3.68 -5.61
N LEU A 316 10.16 3.32 -4.33
CA LEU A 316 9.62 4.10 -3.20
C LEU A 316 10.18 5.51 -3.12
N LYS A 317 11.47 5.70 -3.46
CA LYS A 317 12.07 7.05 -3.56
C LYS A 317 11.41 7.86 -4.67
N GLU A 318 11.08 7.22 -5.78
CA GLU A 318 10.39 7.88 -6.88
C GLU A 318 8.97 8.27 -6.50
N VAL A 319 8.19 7.35 -5.93
CA VAL A 319 6.87 7.66 -5.37
C VAL A 319 6.95 8.82 -4.38
N ARG A 320 7.98 8.85 -3.51
CA ARG A 320 8.16 9.95 -2.56
C ARG A 320 8.48 11.30 -3.23
N ARG A 321 9.15 11.30 -4.38
CA ARG A 321 9.40 12.52 -5.19
C ARG A 321 8.16 13.05 -5.88
N SER A 322 7.11 12.21 -5.98
CA SER A 322 5.78 12.66 -6.42
C SER A 322 5.23 13.74 -5.52
N TYR A 323 5.54 13.66 -4.24
CA TYR A 323 5.09 14.66 -3.29
C TYR A 323 6.07 15.82 -3.28
N PRO A 324 5.57 17.05 -3.14
CA PRO A 324 6.39 18.17 -2.76
C PRO A 324 7.32 17.76 -1.62
N THR A 325 8.63 17.74 -1.85
CA THR A 325 9.53 17.91 -0.72
C THR A 325 9.34 19.34 -0.28
N THR A 326 8.38 19.56 0.61
CA THR A 326 8.39 20.73 1.47
C THR A 326 9.75 20.69 2.16
N ASN A 327 10.74 21.39 1.60
CA ASN A 327 11.78 21.94 2.43
C ASN A 327 11.02 22.67 3.54
N GLU A 328 11.31 22.34 4.80
CA GLU A 328 10.55 22.77 5.99
C GLU A 328 10.37 24.30 6.11
N ASN A 329 10.92 25.10 5.18
CA ASN A 329 10.98 26.56 5.24
C ASN A 329 10.39 27.33 4.05
N ASP A 330 9.78 26.71 3.03
CA ASP A 330 9.21 27.49 1.90
C ASP A 330 7.84 26.97 1.45
N PHE A 331 6.78 27.58 1.99
CA PHE A 331 5.38 27.37 1.59
C PHE A 331 4.95 28.48 0.64
N SER A 332 5.19 28.32 -0.66
CA SER A 332 4.40 29.00 -1.70
C SER A 332 3.74 27.94 -2.58
N GLY A 333 2.43 27.76 -2.38
CA GLY A 333 1.64 26.60 -2.79
C GLY A 333 1.33 26.47 -4.28
N GLU A 334 2.17 26.95 -5.20
CA GLU A 334 1.82 27.01 -6.63
C GLU A 334 2.70 26.20 -7.59
N ALA A 335 3.78 25.53 -7.14
CA ALA A 335 4.77 24.97 -8.09
C ALA A 335 5.25 23.54 -7.78
N LEU A 336 4.39 22.51 -7.75
CA LEU A 336 4.80 21.26 -7.08
C LEU A 336 4.38 19.89 -7.68
N TRP A 337 4.22 19.74 -9.00
CA TRP A 337 3.93 18.40 -9.60
C TRP A 337 4.68 18.03 -10.89
N THR A 338 5.44 18.95 -11.49
CA THR A 338 6.02 18.78 -12.83
C THR A 338 7.17 17.74 -12.91
N LEU A 339 7.84 17.42 -11.80
CA LEU A 339 9.07 16.62 -11.81
C LEU A 339 8.85 15.10 -11.84
N THR A 340 7.67 14.64 -11.45
CA THR A 340 7.39 13.22 -11.19
C THR A 340 7.16 12.41 -12.45
N CYS A 341 6.37 12.95 -13.37
CA CYS A 341 6.07 12.29 -14.64
C CYS A 341 7.35 12.07 -15.49
N MET A 342 8.34 12.97 -15.39
CA MET A 342 9.62 12.84 -16.09
C MET A 342 10.49 11.70 -15.55
N SER A 343 10.44 11.45 -14.24
CA SER A 343 11.29 10.45 -13.59
C SER A 343 10.69 9.04 -13.71
N TYR A 344 9.36 8.92 -13.71
CA TYR A 344 8.68 7.65 -14.04
C TYR A 344 8.92 7.24 -15.51
N ALA A 345 8.86 8.20 -16.44
CA ALA A 345 9.24 7.96 -17.84
C ALA A 345 10.71 7.51 -18.01
N LYS A 346 11.62 8.06 -17.19
CA LYS A 346 13.03 7.62 -17.16
C LYS A 346 13.17 6.19 -16.59
N LEU A 347 12.44 5.82 -15.55
CA LEU A 347 12.44 4.45 -15.02
C LEU A 347 11.86 3.42 -16.00
N LEU A 348 10.93 3.84 -16.87
CA LEU A 348 10.33 3.02 -17.91
C LEU A 348 11.11 2.99 -19.23
N ASN A 349 12.30 3.61 -19.28
CA ASN A 349 13.20 3.63 -20.44
C ASN A 349 12.54 4.18 -21.73
N THR A 350 11.63 5.15 -21.60
CA THR A 350 11.09 5.91 -22.75
C THR A 350 12.03 7.06 -23.08
N GLU A 351 12.73 6.97 -24.21
CA GLU A 351 13.53 8.07 -24.76
C GLU A 351 12.67 9.22 -25.33
N GLU A 352 11.36 9.01 -25.53
CA GLU A 352 10.43 10.05 -25.99
C GLU A 352 9.64 10.69 -24.82
N GLN A 353 9.80 12.02 -24.69
CA GLN A 353 9.27 12.86 -23.60
C GLN A 353 7.80 13.29 -23.78
N THR A 354 6.94 12.38 -24.23
CA THR A 354 5.53 12.68 -24.51
C THR A 354 4.63 11.63 -23.88
N ILE A 355 3.72 12.07 -23.01
CA ILE A 355 2.65 11.24 -22.45
C ILE A 355 1.41 11.53 -23.28
N GLU A 356 0.81 10.49 -23.86
CA GLU A 356 -0.45 10.59 -24.58
C GLU A 356 -1.58 10.83 -23.58
N VAL A 357 -2.24 11.99 -23.66
CA VAL A 357 -3.41 12.30 -22.85
C VAL A 357 -4.65 12.23 -23.74
N LEU A 358 -5.61 11.41 -23.34
CA LEU A 358 -6.86 11.19 -24.06
C LEU A 358 -7.79 12.40 -23.87
N THR A 359 -8.13 13.09 -24.95
CA THR A 359 -9.18 14.11 -24.94
C THR A 359 -10.50 13.52 -25.44
N ALA A 360 -11.51 13.49 -24.56
CA ALA A 360 -12.88 13.17 -24.98
C ALA A 360 -13.42 14.31 -25.85
N LYS A 361 -13.66 14.05 -27.14
CA LYS A 361 -14.36 15.01 -28.01
C LYS A 361 -15.76 15.26 -27.44
N GLN A 362 -16.04 16.49 -27.00
CA GLN A 362 -17.40 16.91 -26.69
C GLN A 362 -18.30 16.73 -27.94
N PRO A 363 -19.50 16.14 -27.81
CA PRO A 363 -20.43 16.06 -28.91
C PRO A 363 -20.87 17.48 -29.28
N THR A 364 -20.53 17.88 -30.50
CA THR A 364 -21.01 19.12 -31.11
C THR A 364 -22.49 18.95 -31.42
N PHE A 365 -23.35 19.43 -30.52
CA PHE A 365 -24.76 19.62 -30.84
C PHE A 365 -24.87 20.78 -31.83
N GLN A 366 -25.08 20.46 -33.09
CA GLN A 366 -25.57 21.43 -34.08
C GLN A 366 -27.07 21.59 -33.84
N TYR A 367 -27.49 22.83 -33.54
CA TYR A 367 -28.89 23.26 -33.51
C TYR A 367 -29.41 23.51 -34.93
#